data_AF-C7Q1N9-F1
#
_entry.id   AF-C7Q1N9-F1
#
_cell.length_a   1.000
_cell.length_b   1.000
_cell.length_c   1.000
_cell.angle_alpha   90.00
_cell.angle_beta   90.00
_cell.angle_gamma   90.00
#
_symmetry.space_group_name_H-M   'P 1'
#
loop_
_entity.id
_entity.type
_entity.pdbx_description
1 polymer ?
#
loop_
_entity_poly.entity_id
_entity_poly.type
_entity_poly.pdbx_seq_one_letter_code
_entity_poly.pdbx_strand_id
1 'polypeptide(L)'
;MEEAPIRESYSFLCQACGHGWQEVYEIRRVHDSRGLIQSAFFLNGRRTPSPLTQGRCAVCASARVLVTQRTRGRRPRGGAMMEVSP
;
A
#
# COMPACT_ATOMS: atom_id res chain seq x y z
N MET A 1 -1.87 21.33 -6.39
CA MET A 1 -0.54 20.70 -6.21
C MET A 1 -0.78 19.25 -5.84
N GLU A 2 -0.55 18.33 -6.77
CA GLU A 2 -0.65 16.89 -6.48
C GLU A 2 0.62 16.47 -5.74
N GLU A 3 0.48 16.01 -4.49
CA GLU A 3 1.63 15.54 -3.72
C GLU A 3 2.12 14.21 -4.31
N ALA A 4 3.43 14.09 -4.53
CA ALA A 4 4.02 12.88 -5.10
C ALA A 4 3.68 11.63 -4.25
N PRO A 5 3.35 10.49 -4.88
CA PRO A 5 3.04 9.26 -4.16
C PRO A 5 4.20 8.83 -3.26
N ILE A 6 3.87 8.35 -2.08
CA ILE A 6 4.84 7.78 -1.14
C ILE A 6 4.86 6.27 -1.34
N ARG A 7 6.04 5.68 -1.56
CA ARG A 7 6.20 4.23 -1.59
C ARG A 7 6.50 3.70 -0.20
N GLU A 8 5.74 2.73 0.26
CA GLU A 8 5.94 2.10 1.57
C GLU A 8 5.86 0.58 1.45
N SER A 9 6.86 -0.09 2.00
CA SER A 9 6.88 -1.54 2.11
C SER A 9 6.20 -1.94 3.41
N TYR A 10 5.24 -2.86 3.32
CA TYR A 10 4.55 -3.43 4.45
C TYR A 10 4.82 -4.92 4.51
N SER A 11 5.24 -5.39 5.68
CA SER A 11 5.37 -6.82 5.97
C SER A 11 4.19 -7.27 6.81
N PHE A 12 3.63 -8.41 6.46
CA PHE A 12 2.45 -9.00 7.07
C PHE A 12 2.74 -10.40 7.57
N LEU A 13 1.99 -10.83 8.58
CA LEU A 13 1.99 -12.18 9.10
C LEU A 13 0.55 -12.64 9.33
N CYS A 14 0.17 -13.79 8.79
CA CYS A 14 -1.11 -14.41 9.12
C CYS A 14 -1.03 -15.08 10.49
N GLN A 15 -1.87 -14.65 11.42
CA GLN A 15 -1.93 -15.26 12.76
C GLN A 15 -2.69 -16.60 12.77
N ALA A 16 -3.36 -16.96 11.66
CA ALA A 16 -4.06 -18.24 11.55
C ALA A 16 -3.18 -19.37 11.00
N CYS A 17 -2.34 -19.10 9.99
CA CYS A 17 -1.50 -20.13 9.35
C CYS A 17 0.00 -19.85 9.40
N GLY A 18 0.44 -18.69 9.90
CA GLY A 18 1.86 -18.31 9.98
C GLY A 18 2.48 -17.81 8.67
N HIS A 19 1.72 -17.74 7.57
CA HIS A 19 2.24 -17.23 6.29
C HIS A 19 2.60 -15.75 6.40
N GLY A 20 3.86 -15.41 6.10
CA GLY A 20 4.35 -14.05 6.01
C GLY A 20 4.56 -13.62 4.57
N TRP A 21 4.23 -12.37 4.26
CA TRP A 21 4.46 -11.79 2.95
C TRP A 21 4.79 -10.31 3.06
N GLN A 22 5.33 -9.74 2.00
CA GLN A 22 5.70 -8.33 1.93
C GLN A 22 5.24 -7.74 0.60
N GLU A 23 4.69 -6.53 0.67
CA GLU A 23 4.22 -5.80 -0.52
C GLU A 23 4.59 -4.33 -0.42
N VAL A 24 4.79 -3.69 -1.58
CA VAL A 24 5.10 -2.27 -1.68
C VAL A 24 3.88 -1.51 -2.18
N TYR A 25 3.35 -0.62 -1.34
CA TYR A 25 2.19 0.20 -1.63
C TYR A 25 2.60 1.62 -2.02
N GLU A 26 1.92 2.17 -3.01
CA GLU A 26 1.96 3.58 -3.35
C GLU A 26 0.80 4.29 -2.63
N ILE A 27 1.12 5.19 -1.72
CA ILE A 27 0.16 5.96 -0.93
C ILE A 27 0.06 7.35 -1.52
N ARG A 28 -1.13 7.70 -2.03
CA ARG A 28 -1.47 9.02 -2.55
C ARG A 28 -2.34 9.76 -1.55
N ARG A 29 -2.07 11.05 -1.35
CA ARG A 29 -2.98 11.92 -0.59
C ARG A 29 -4.04 12.45 -1.54
N VAL A 30 -5.28 12.10 -1.26
CA VAL A 30 -6.44 12.58 -2.02
C VAL A 30 -7.25 13.52 -1.13
N HIS A 31 -7.67 14.64 -1.69
CA HIS A 31 -8.60 15.55 -1.02
C HIS A 31 -10.01 15.14 -1.41
N ASP A 32 -10.85 14.90 -0.42
CA ASP A 32 -12.28 14.68 -0.64
C ASP A 32 -12.99 16.00 -1.01
N SER A 33 -14.20 15.93 -1.55
CA SER A 33 -15.07 17.09 -1.83
C SER A 33 -15.33 17.95 -0.60
N ARG A 34 -15.19 17.38 0.61
CA ARG A 34 -15.27 18.07 1.91
C ARG A 34 -13.95 18.71 2.38
N GLY A 35 -12.89 18.65 1.57
CA GLY A 35 -11.56 19.15 1.92
C GLY A 35 -10.76 18.25 2.86
N LEU A 36 -11.30 17.07 3.23
CA LEU A 36 -10.61 16.11 4.09
C LEU A 36 -9.51 15.37 3.32
N ILE A 37 -8.32 15.31 3.92
CA ILE A 37 -7.19 14.58 3.35
C ILE A 37 -7.32 13.11 3.71
N GLN A 38 -7.45 12.25 2.70
CA GLN A 38 -7.49 10.80 2.85
C GLN A 38 -6.29 10.15 2.16
N SER A 39 -5.84 9.02 2.71
CA SER A 39 -4.78 8.21 2.12
C SER A 39 -5.39 7.15 1.22
N ALA A 40 -5.11 7.23 -0.09
CA ALA A 40 -5.47 6.19 -1.05
C ALA A 40 -4.27 5.27 -1.27
N PHE A 41 -4.49 3.96 -1.07
CA PHE A 41 -3.47 2.93 -1.24
C PHE A 41 -3.57 2.32 -2.64
N PHE A 42 -2.43 2.13 -3.28
CA PHE A 42 -2.31 1.51 -4.58
C PHE A 42 -1.27 0.39 -4.51
N LEU A 43 -1.57 -0.74 -5.13
CA LEU A 43 -0.65 -1.86 -5.32
C LEU A 43 -0.50 -2.07 -6.83
N ASN A 44 0.73 -1.98 -7.33
CA ASN A 44 1.02 -2.09 -8.77
C ASN A 44 0.11 -1.18 -9.63
N GLY A 45 -0.08 0.08 -9.20
CA GLY A 45 -0.94 1.06 -9.88
C GLY A 45 -2.45 0.85 -9.71
N ARG A 46 -2.91 -0.25 -9.11
CA ARG A 46 -4.34 -0.51 -8.85
C ARG A 46 -4.73 -0.04 -7.46
N ARG A 47 -5.84 0.70 -7.36
CA ARG A 47 -6.36 1.15 -6.05
C ARG A 47 -6.80 -0.06 -5.24
N THR A 48 -6.24 -0.21 -4.05
CA THR A 48 -6.61 -1.28 -3.12
C THR A 48 -7.34 -0.69 -1.92
N PRO A 49 -8.12 -1.51 -1.21
CA PRO A 49 -8.53 -1.15 0.13
C PRO A 49 -7.30 -0.98 1.03
N SER A 50 -7.49 -0.35 2.19
CA SER A 50 -6.38 -0.12 3.11
C SER A 50 -5.80 -1.46 3.57
N PRO A 51 -4.50 -1.74 3.33
CA PRO A 51 -3.89 -3.00 3.74
C PRO A 51 -3.82 -3.14 5.27
N LEU A 52 -3.95 -2.03 5.99
CA LEU A 52 -4.00 -1.99 7.46
C LEU A 52 -5.32 -2.51 8.02
N THR A 53 -6.42 -2.43 7.26
CA THR A 53 -7.76 -2.77 7.76
C THR A 53 -8.40 -3.95 7.01
N GLN A 54 -7.95 -4.25 5.79
CA GLN A 54 -8.60 -5.24 4.93
C GLN A 54 -7.63 -6.27 4.32
N GLY A 55 -6.48 -6.49 4.95
CA GLY A 55 -5.56 -7.57 4.57
C GLY A 55 -6.20 -8.95 4.80
N ARG A 56 -6.24 -9.79 3.77
CA ARG A 56 -6.58 -11.22 3.88
C ARG A 56 -5.40 -12.06 3.45
N CYS A 57 -5.16 -13.16 4.16
CA CYS A 57 -4.12 -14.11 3.79
C CYS A 57 -4.47 -14.79 2.45
N ALA A 58 -3.57 -14.79 1.48
CA ALA A 58 -3.76 -15.46 0.19
C ALA A 58 -3.82 -17.00 0.31
N VAL A 59 -3.26 -17.57 1.38
CA VAL A 59 -3.18 -19.02 1.58
C VAL A 59 -4.42 -19.59 2.28
N CYS A 60 -4.86 -18.97 3.38
CA CYS A 60 -5.97 -19.48 4.20
C CYS A 60 -7.23 -18.59 4.17
N ALA A 61 -7.22 -17.50 3.41
CA ALA A 61 -8.31 -16.52 3.30
C ALA A 61 -8.74 -15.83 4.60
N SER A 62 -8.03 -16.05 5.71
CA SER A 62 -8.28 -15.45 7.02
C SER A 62 -8.00 -13.96 7.01
N ALA A 63 -8.84 -13.20 7.72
CA ALA A 63 -8.65 -11.77 7.98
C ALA A 63 -7.76 -11.49 9.23
N ARG A 64 -7.26 -12.54 9.91
CA ARG A 64 -6.35 -12.39 11.05
C ARG A 64 -4.92 -12.14 10.57
N VAL A 65 -4.69 -10.94 10.06
CA VAL A 65 -3.43 -10.50 9.48
C VAL A 65 -2.83 -9.41 10.35
N LEU A 66 -1.60 -9.62 10.81
CA LEU A 66 -0.82 -8.65 11.57
C LEU A 66 0.14 -7.93 10.62
N VAL A 67 0.23 -6.61 10.73
CA VAL A 67 1.31 -5.82 10.11
C VAL A 67 2.50 -5.83 11.07
N THR A 68 3.61 -6.44 10.67
CA THR A 68 4.79 -6.62 11.52
C THR A 68 5.82 -5.52 11.32
N GLN A 69 5.92 -4.98 10.10
CA GLN A 69 6.85 -3.93 9.77
C GLN A 69 6.25 -2.98 8.75
N ARG A 70 6.60 -1.71 8.89
CA ARG A 70 6.31 -0.66 7.93
C ARG A 70 7.58 0.12 7.65
N THR A 71 8.02 0.10 6.40
CA THR A 71 9.22 0.82 5.97
C THR A 71 8.83 1.83 4.92
N ARG A 72 8.98 3.11 5.27
CA ARG A 72 8.67 4.21 4.36
C ARG A 72 9.86 4.45 3.44
N GLY A 73 9.67 4.20 2.15
CA GLY A 73 10.64 4.55 1.13
C GLY A 73 10.82 6.07 1.04
N ARG A 74 12.05 6.51 0.75
CA ARG A 74 12.33 7.91 0.45
C ARG A 74 11.47 8.33 -0.75
N ARG A 75 10.85 9.52 -0.69
CA ARG A 75 10.17 10.11 -1.86
C ARG A 75 11.13 10.05 -3.05
N PRO A 76 10.77 9.46 -4.19
CA PRO A 76 11.57 9.66 -5.39
C PRO A 76 11.59 11.18 -5.65
N ARG A 77 12.78 11.79 -5.63
CA ARG A 77 12.93 13.14 -6.16
C ARG A 77 12.49 13.04 -7.62
N GLY A 78 11.53 13.88 -8.02
CA GLY A 78 10.79 13.78 -9.27
C GLY A 78 11.62 13.17 -10.41
N GLY A 79 11.16 12.02 -10.89
CA GLY A 79 11.77 11.27 -11.97
C GLY A 79 10.65 10.62 -12.76
N ALA A 80 10.67 10.89 -14.07
CA ALA A 80 9.64 10.60 -15.04
C ALA A 80 9.01 9.20 -14.94
N MET A 81 7.74 9.15 -15.34
CA MET A 81 7.07 7.93 -15.76
C MET A 81 7.98 7.16 -16.73
N MET A 82 8.54 6.04 -16.31
CA MET A 82 8.98 5.02 -17.27
C MET A 82 7.70 4.37 -17.78
N GLU A 83 7.33 4.72 -19.01
CA GLU A 83 6.47 3.88 -19.84
C GLU A 83 7.10 2.49 -19.90
N VAL A 84 6.46 1.53 -19.24
CA VAL A 84 6.63 0.12 -19.54
C VAL A 84 5.74 -0.16 -20.76
N SER A 85 6.31 0.00 -21.94
CA SER A 85 5.76 -0.51 -23.19
C SER A 85 6.41 -1.88 -23.51
N PRO A 86 5.67 -2.77 -24.19
CA PRO A 86 5.79 -4.23 -24.11
C PRO A 86 7.07 -4.84 -24.71
#